data_AF-A0A177HU48-F1
#
_entry.id   AF-A0A177HU48-F1
#
_cell.length_a   1.000
_cell.length_b   1.000
_cell.length_c   1.000
_cell.angle_alpha   90.00
_cell.angle_beta   90.00
_cell.angle_gamma   90.00
#
_symmetry.space_group_name_H-M   'P 1'
#
loop_
_entity.id
_entity.type
_entity.pdbx_description
1 polymer ?
#
loop_
_entity_poly.entity_id
_entity_poly.type
_entity_poly.pdbx_seq_one_letter_code
_entity_poly.pdbx_strand_id
1 'polypeptide(L)'
;MSVAVAPQYCGALGKRANCQVAVSVHAATDTASCPLQWRLFLPKEWASDTDRRTATRIPPEITHREKWRLALDMLDTLAGWGMTPPAVVADAAYGTNAHLRASLADRGIDYVPAVRADVTAHPFDAEPKAPDRNGHIGCWPQPRYRHRASSVAALAAGLGREAFTTVAWRQGTRGELRSRFAAVRVRPAGKAVERPIRTAASAEQGWWDGILPDCWLLVEWPEDAEAPTDYWLSNLSKDTAIADLVRLAKVRWRIEHDYRELKHGLGLDHFEGRSWSGWHHHVTLVTAAHAFLTEQRLTPKAPAPGSLSTRSSTPSKTSCSPDSRQRRLIMFEAATRRRRMAASLSRASG
;
A
#
# COMPACT_ATOMS: atom_id res chain seq x y z
N MET A 1 -7.60 26.93 -14.94
CA MET A 1 -7.64 25.45 -14.78
C MET A 1 -6.35 24.96 -14.14
N SER A 2 -6.38 23.98 -13.23
CA SER A 2 -5.18 23.36 -12.63
C SER A 2 -5.02 21.93 -13.17
N VAL A 3 -3.76 21.48 -13.31
CA VAL A 3 -3.38 20.20 -13.91
C VAL A 3 -4.03 19.00 -13.22
N ALA A 4 -4.45 18.01 -14.01
CA ALA A 4 -4.97 16.70 -13.55
C ALA A 4 -6.13 16.75 -12.53
N VAL A 5 -6.87 17.86 -12.44
CA VAL A 5 -8.07 17.97 -11.60
C VAL A 5 -9.25 17.25 -12.26
N ALA A 6 -9.91 16.37 -11.51
CA ALA A 6 -11.17 15.74 -11.91
C ALA A 6 -12.01 15.38 -10.66
N PRO A 7 -13.33 15.09 -10.81
CA PRO A 7 -14.17 14.57 -9.75
C PRO A 7 -13.74 13.17 -9.30
N GLN A 8 -12.99 13.09 -8.19
CA GLN A 8 -12.46 11.85 -7.64
C GLN A 8 -12.73 11.78 -6.13
N TYR A 9 -12.66 10.58 -5.55
CA TYR A 9 -12.79 10.44 -4.09
C TYR A 9 -11.64 11.18 -3.40
N CYS A 10 -11.99 12.15 -2.56
CA CYS A 10 -11.05 12.95 -1.81
C CYS A 10 -11.07 12.52 -0.34
N GLY A 11 -10.00 11.85 0.10
CA GLY A 11 -9.89 11.39 1.49
C GLY A 11 -10.01 12.52 2.51
N ALA A 12 -9.50 13.73 2.18
CA ALA A 12 -9.63 14.91 3.04
C ALA A 12 -11.07 15.44 3.17
N LEU A 13 -11.96 15.12 2.22
CA LEU A 13 -13.35 15.57 2.23
C LEU A 13 -14.35 14.43 2.54
N GLY A 14 -13.88 13.19 2.62
CA GLY A 14 -14.73 11.99 2.76
C GLY A 14 -15.72 11.80 1.62
N LYS A 15 -15.55 12.50 0.48
CA LYS A 15 -16.50 12.49 -0.64
C LYS A 15 -15.84 12.71 -1.98
N ARG A 16 -16.60 12.46 -3.05
CA ARG A 16 -16.19 12.81 -4.40
C ARG A 16 -16.18 14.33 -4.58
N ALA A 17 -15.06 14.86 -5.03
CA ALA A 17 -14.87 16.28 -5.27
C ALA A 17 -13.82 16.49 -6.36
N ASN A 18 -13.80 17.70 -6.93
CA ASN A 18 -12.71 18.10 -7.82
C ASN A 18 -11.41 18.17 -7.03
N CYS A 19 -10.50 17.24 -7.34
CA CYS A 19 -9.24 17.10 -6.64
C CYS A 19 -8.12 16.61 -7.57
N GLN A 20 -6.89 16.87 -7.14
CA GLN A 20 -5.70 16.22 -7.66
C GLN A 20 -5.42 14.99 -6.81
N VAL A 21 -5.02 13.90 -7.44
CA VAL A 21 -4.57 12.68 -6.74
C VAL A 21 -3.14 12.40 -7.15
N ALA A 22 -2.29 12.08 -6.19
CA ALA A 22 -0.93 11.65 -6.44
C ALA A 22 -0.65 10.31 -5.77
N VAL A 23 0.17 9.50 -6.41
CA VAL A 23 0.74 8.28 -5.85
C VAL A 23 2.13 8.62 -5.32
N SER A 24 2.43 8.18 -4.11
CA SER A 24 3.73 8.37 -3.49
C SER A 24 4.36 7.04 -3.11
N VAL A 25 5.69 7.04 -3.06
CA VAL A 25 6.51 5.99 -2.47
C VAL A 25 7.31 6.59 -1.34
N HIS A 26 7.26 5.98 -0.15
CA HIS A 26 8.01 6.40 1.03
C HIS A 26 8.95 5.29 1.49
N ALA A 27 10.18 5.65 1.87
CA ALA A 27 11.03 4.80 2.68
C ALA A 27 10.54 4.84 4.13
N ALA A 28 10.51 3.70 4.80
CA ALA A 28 10.18 3.62 6.22
C ALA A 28 11.09 2.65 6.97
N THR A 29 11.41 3.01 8.21
CA THR A 29 12.03 2.19 9.23
C THR A 29 11.18 2.21 10.49
N ASP A 30 11.60 1.47 11.52
CA ASP A 30 10.94 1.51 12.82
C ASP A 30 11.10 2.87 13.53
N THR A 31 11.96 3.78 13.06
CA THR A 31 12.25 5.07 13.69
C THR A 31 11.83 6.27 12.84
N ALA A 32 11.96 6.18 11.52
CA ALA A 32 11.75 7.30 10.59
C ALA A 32 11.10 6.86 9.28
N SER A 33 10.59 7.83 8.54
CA SER A 33 10.09 7.64 7.18
C SER A 33 10.34 8.90 6.36
N CYS A 34 10.43 8.74 5.03
CA CYS A 34 10.69 9.83 4.11
C CYS A 34 10.07 9.53 2.74
N PRO A 35 9.36 10.48 2.10
CA PRO A 35 8.96 10.33 0.72
C PRO A 35 10.20 10.22 -0.18
N LEU A 36 10.17 9.29 -1.12
CA LEU A 36 11.22 9.10 -2.12
C LEU A 36 10.77 9.56 -3.51
N GLN A 37 9.50 9.37 -3.83
CA GLN A 37 9.01 9.64 -5.17
C GLN A 37 7.52 9.96 -5.17
N TRP A 38 7.12 10.75 -6.17
CA TRP A 38 5.74 11.13 -6.43
C TRP A 38 5.39 10.99 -7.92
N ARG A 39 4.15 10.61 -8.19
CA ARG A 39 3.54 10.64 -9.52
C ARG A 39 2.15 11.26 -9.43
N LEU A 40 1.92 12.32 -10.19
CA LEU A 40 0.58 12.89 -10.34
C LEU A 40 -0.28 11.95 -11.19
N PHE A 41 -1.42 11.52 -10.66
CA PHE A 41 -2.34 10.65 -11.41
C PHE A 41 -3.12 11.47 -12.43
N LEU A 42 -3.01 11.10 -13.71
CA LEU A 42 -3.76 11.72 -14.80
C LEU A 42 -5.08 10.97 -15.04
N PRO A 43 -6.25 11.59 -14.80
CA PRO A 43 -7.55 10.95 -15.06
C PRO A 43 -7.79 10.68 -16.55
N LYS A 44 -8.58 9.65 -16.89
CA LYS A 44 -8.85 9.27 -18.29
C LYS A 44 -9.41 10.41 -19.14
N GLU A 45 -10.27 11.24 -18.56
CA GLU A 45 -10.86 12.42 -19.24
C GLU A 45 -9.81 13.45 -19.70
N TRP A 46 -8.62 13.46 -19.12
CA TRP A 46 -7.52 14.34 -19.55
C TRP A 46 -6.69 13.72 -20.68
N ALA A 47 -6.83 12.42 -20.97
CA ALA A 47 -5.98 11.75 -21.95
C ALA A 47 -6.25 12.26 -23.37
N SER A 48 -7.53 12.53 -23.70
CA SER A 48 -7.96 13.02 -25.01
C SER A 48 -8.13 14.54 -25.10
N ASP A 49 -7.90 15.28 -24.02
CA ASP A 49 -8.13 16.72 -23.96
C ASP A 49 -6.85 17.53 -24.23
N THR A 50 -6.59 17.77 -25.52
CA THR A 50 -5.37 18.45 -25.99
C THR A 50 -5.24 19.87 -25.44
N ASP A 51 -6.34 20.60 -25.30
CA ASP A 51 -6.33 21.99 -24.84
C ASP A 51 -5.92 22.06 -23.37
N ARG A 52 -6.52 21.22 -22.52
CA ARG A 52 -6.16 21.14 -21.09
C ARG A 52 -4.71 20.69 -20.91
N ARG A 53 -4.25 19.70 -21.68
CA ARG A 53 -2.87 19.19 -21.63
C ARG A 53 -1.88 20.28 -22.01
N THR A 54 -2.12 21.00 -23.10
CA THR A 54 -1.26 22.09 -23.58
C THR A 54 -1.23 23.25 -22.58
N ALA A 55 -2.40 23.71 -22.12
CA ALA A 55 -2.50 24.82 -21.17
C ALA A 55 -1.81 24.53 -19.81
N THR A 56 -1.75 23.25 -19.42
CA THR A 56 -1.11 22.81 -18.18
C THR A 56 0.28 22.20 -18.37
N ARG A 57 0.82 22.25 -19.60
CA ARG A 57 2.16 21.77 -19.95
C ARG A 57 2.40 20.31 -19.55
N ILE A 58 1.40 19.45 -19.76
CA ILE A 58 1.56 18.00 -19.56
C ILE A 58 2.39 17.45 -20.72
N PRO A 59 3.50 16.74 -20.45
CA PRO A 59 4.32 16.15 -21.51
C PRO A 59 3.50 15.16 -22.37
N PRO A 60 3.76 15.07 -23.68
CA PRO A 60 2.97 14.25 -24.61
C PRO A 60 2.97 12.76 -24.25
N GLU A 61 4.08 12.24 -23.71
CA GLU A 61 4.25 10.85 -23.27
C GLU A 61 3.39 10.48 -22.05
N ILE A 62 2.95 11.47 -21.26
CA ILE A 62 2.16 11.23 -20.06
C ILE A 62 0.72 10.93 -20.45
N THR A 63 0.33 9.68 -20.33
CA THR A 63 -1.04 9.21 -20.56
C THR A 63 -1.65 8.70 -19.26
N HIS A 64 -2.96 8.42 -19.30
CA HIS A 64 -3.62 7.79 -18.17
C HIS A 64 -3.00 6.42 -17.88
N ARG A 65 -2.60 6.21 -16.62
CA ARG A 65 -2.14 4.91 -16.09
C ARG A 65 -2.86 4.64 -14.78
N GLU A 66 -3.17 3.37 -14.52
CA GLU A 66 -3.77 2.99 -13.25
C GLU A 66 -2.82 3.28 -12.08
N LYS A 67 -3.37 3.67 -10.92
CA LYS A 67 -2.57 4.06 -9.75
C LYS A 67 -1.59 2.97 -9.30
N TRP A 68 -2.03 1.71 -9.34
CA TRP A 68 -1.18 0.57 -8.99
C TRP A 68 -0.03 0.35 -9.99
N ARG A 69 -0.21 0.71 -11.27
CA ARG A 69 0.87 0.70 -12.25
C ARG A 69 1.82 1.87 -12.06
N LEU A 70 1.32 3.06 -11.72
CA LEU A 70 2.19 4.17 -11.32
C LEU A 70 3.07 3.77 -10.13
N ALA A 71 2.50 3.08 -9.15
CA ALA A 71 3.23 2.50 -8.03
C ALA A 71 4.35 1.53 -8.46
N LEU A 72 4.09 0.62 -9.40
CA LEU A 72 5.12 -0.27 -9.95
C LEU A 72 6.18 0.49 -10.77
N ASP A 73 5.78 1.39 -11.66
CA ASP A 73 6.69 2.24 -12.44
C ASP A 73 7.63 3.04 -11.52
N MET A 74 7.10 3.45 -10.35
CA MET A 74 7.84 4.12 -9.29
C MET A 74 8.88 3.20 -8.64
N LEU A 75 8.50 1.97 -8.26
CA LEU A 75 9.44 0.97 -7.76
C LEU A 75 10.53 0.63 -8.76
N ASP A 76 10.19 0.48 -10.03
CA ASP A 76 11.14 0.16 -11.10
C ASP A 76 12.14 1.31 -11.28
N THR A 77 11.69 2.56 -11.18
CA THR A 77 12.57 3.74 -11.16
C THR A 77 13.55 3.68 -10.00
N LEU A 78 13.07 3.40 -8.79
CA LEU A 78 13.87 3.33 -7.57
C LEU A 78 14.87 2.17 -7.61
N ALA A 79 14.47 1.02 -8.14
CA ALA A 79 15.35 -0.12 -8.37
C ALA A 79 16.49 0.25 -9.33
N GLY A 80 16.21 1.04 -10.38
CA GLY A 80 17.23 1.60 -11.27
C GLY A 80 18.24 2.53 -10.57
N TRP A 81 17.88 3.09 -9.41
CA TRP A 81 18.78 3.87 -8.55
C TRP A 81 19.46 3.01 -7.45
N GLY A 82 19.32 1.68 -7.50
CA GLY A 82 19.84 0.77 -6.49
C GLY A 82 19.03 0.72 -5.19
N MET A 83 17.78 1.20 -5.22
CA MET A 83 16.89 1.25 -4.06
C MET A 83 15.78 0.19 -4.15
N THR A 84 16.14 -1.08 -3.97
CA THR A 84 15.17 -2.18 -3.85
C THR A 84 14.75 -2.40 -2.40
N PRO A 85 13.44 -2.35 -2.09
CA PRO A 85 12.97 -2.55 -0.73
C PRO A 85 12.98 -4.06 -0.37
N PRO A 86 13.39 -4.44 0.84
CA PRO A 86 13.11 -5.76 1.38
C PRO A 86 11.63 -6.11 1.44
N ALA A 87 10.74 -5.13 1.66
CA ALA A 87 9.30 -5.38 1.67
C ALA A 87 8.50 -4.12 1.30
N VAL A 88 7.34 -4.35 0.69
CA VAL A 88 6.35 -3.33 0.34
C VAL A 88 5.10 -3.47 1.18
N VAL A 89 4.64 -2.38 1.78
CA VAL A 89 3.35 -2.38 2.46
C VAL A 89 2.46 -1.24 1.97
N ALA A 90 1.15 -1.45 2.00
CA ALA A 90 0.19 -0.54 1.38
C ALA A 90 -1.18 -0.66 2.05
N ASP A 91 -2.06 0.31 1.78
CA ASP A 91 -3.45 0.24 2.21
C ASP A 91 -4.29 -0.77 1.39
N ALA A 92 -5.55 -0.93 1.78
CA ALA A 92 -6.48 -1.84 1.13
C ALA A 92 -6.87 -1.43 -0.31
N ALA A 93 -6.68 -0.17 -0.71
CA ALA A 93 -6.94 0.28 -2.07
C ALA A 93 -5.89 -0.27 -3.05
N TYR A 94 -4.65 -0.45 -2.59
CA TYR A 94 -3.60 -1.14 -3.34
C TYR A 94 -3.58 -2.64 -3.06
N GLY A 95 -3.63 -3.05 -1.80
CA GLY A 95 -3.41 -4.44 -1.41
C GLY A 95 -4.48 -5.40 -1.88
N THR A 96 -5.72 -4.94 -2.09
CA THR A 96 -6.79 -5.77 -2.68
C THR A 96 -6.49 -6.15 -4.13
N ASN A 97 -5.69 -5.35 -4.85
CA ASN A 97 -5.38 -5.58 -6.26
C ASN A 97 -4.44 -6.78 -6.43
N ALA A 98 -4.98 -7.89 -6.95
CA ALA A 98 -4.23 -9.11 -7.22
C ALA A 98 -3.09 -8.92 -8.23
N HIS A 99 -3.27 -8.05 -9.23
CA HIS A 99 -2.21 -7.79 -10.22
C HIS A 99 -1.01 -7.08 -9.58
N LEU A 100 -1.26 -6.15 -8.64
CA LEU A 100 -0.17 -5.51 -7.91
C LEU A 100 0.62 -6.54 -7.09
N ARG A 101 -0.08 -7.41 -6.33
CA ARG A 101 0.57 -8.44 -5.52
C ARG A 101 1.38 -9.42 -6.38
N ALA A 102 0.82 -9.89 -7.50
CA ALA A 102 1.52 -10.74 -8.45
C ALA A 102 2.77 -10.04 -9.01
N SER A 103 2.63 -8.79 -9.47
CA SER A 103 3.75 -8.02 -10.02
C SER A 103 4.86 -7.71 -9.00
N LEU A 104 4.55 -7.61 -7.71
CA LEU A 104 5.55 -7.52 -6.64
C LEU A 104 6.27 -8.86 -6.44
N ALA A 105 5.53 -9.96 -6.42
CA ALA A 105 6.10 -11.31 -6.32
C ALA A 105 7.00 -11.65 -7.51
N ASP A 106 6.59 -11.31 -8.74
CA ASP A 106 7.41 -11.51 -9.96
C ASP A 106 8.74 -10.72 -9.92
N ARG A 107 8.78 -9.63 -9.15
CA ARG A 107 9.99 -8.82 -8.90
C ARG A 107 10.84 -9.35 -7.73
N GLY A 108 10.42 -10.43 -7.08
CA GLY A 108 11.05 -10.94 -5.86
C GLY A 108 10.94 -9.99 -4.68
N ILE A 109 9.93 -9.12 -4.66
CA ILE A 109 9.71 -8.15 -3.59
C ILE A 109 8.68 -8.72 -2.60
N ASP A 110 9.06 -8.84 -1.33
CA ASP A 110 8.12 -9.22 -0.28
C ASP A 110 7.06 -8.13 -0.09
N TYR A 111 5.86 -8.51 0.35
CA TYR A 111 4.76 -7.58 0.55
C TYR A 111 3.93 -7.90 1.79
N VAL A 112 3.33 -6.87 2.41
CA VAL A 112 2.34 -7.00 3.50
C VAL A 112 1.23 -5.93 3.38
N PRO A 113 0.54 -5.77 2.24
CA PRO A 113 -0.47 -4.74 2.14
C PRO A 113 -1.76 -5.18 2.84
N ALA A 114 -2.47 -4.19 3.39
CA ALA A 114 -3.81 -4.39 3.92
C ALA A 114 -4.75 -4.80 2.78
N VAL A 115 -5.79 -5.56 3.08
CA VAL A 115 -6.79 -5.99 2.12
C VAL A 115 -8.18 -5.77 2.67
N ARG A 116 -9.16 -5.68 1.78
CA ARG A 116 -10.56 -5.64 2.19
C ARG A 116 -11.02 -7.00 2.69
N ALA A 117 -11.98 -6.98 3.62
CA ALA A 117 -12.65 -8.15 4.18
C ALA A 117 -13.26 -9.10 3.12
N ASP A 118 -13.63 -8.58 1.95
CA ASP A 118 -14.28 -9.31 0.84
C ASP A 118 -13.30 -9.97 -0.13
N VAL A 119 -11.98 -9.80 0.05
CA VAL A 119 -10.98 -10.55 -0.71
C VAL A 119 -11.18 -12.04 -0.45
N THR A 120 -11.17 -12.84 -1.51
CA THR A 120 -11.41 -14.28 -1.41
C THR A 120 -10.13 -15.09 -1.36
N ALA A 121 -10.13 -16.16 -0.57
CA ALA A 121 -9.06 -17.14 -0.51
C ALA A 121 -9.59 -18.54 -0.19
N HIS A 122 -8.83 -19.56 -0.58
CA HIS A 122 -9.02 -20.92 -0.08
C HIS A 122 -8.17 -21.15 1.18
N PRO A 123 -8.63 -22.02 2.09
CA PRO A 123 -7.76 -22.61 3.11
C PRO A 123 -6.48 -23.20 2.49
N PHE A 124 -5.38 -23.22 3.24
CA PHE A 124 -4.10 -23.72 2.73
C PHE A 124 -4.11 -25.19 2.32
N ASP A 125 -4.84 -26.00 3.10
CA ASP A 125 -5.08 -27.44 2.93
C ASP A 125 -6.14 -27.76 1.85
N ALA A 126 -6.76 -26.75 1.25
CA ALA A 126 -7.67 -26.97 0.13
C ALA A 126 -6.88 -27.43 -1.10
N GLU A 127 -7.30 -28.56 -1.66
CA GLU A 127 -6.70 -29.15 -2.86
C GLU A 127 -7.63 -29.05 -4.07
N PRO A 128 -7.11 -28.66 -5.24
CA PRO A 128 -7.85 -28.71 -6.50
C PRO A 128 -8.05 -30.18 -6.92
N LYS A 129 -9.24 -30.50 -7.46
CA LYS A 129 -9.55 -31.86 -7.94
C LYS A 129 -9.90 -31.86 -9.41
N ALA A 130 -9.08 -32.53 -10.22
CA ALA A 130 -9.42 -32.84 -11.60
C ALA A 130 -10.57 -33.85 -11.62
N PRO A 131 -11.62 -33.66 -12.45
CA PRO A 131 -12.59 -34.71 -12.70
C PRO A 131 -11.92 -35.91 -13.39
N ASP A 132 -12.50 -37.09 -13.21
CA ASP A 132 -12.08 -38.29 -13.93
C ASP A 132 -12.13 -38.05 -15.44
N ARG A 133 -11.15 -38.61 -16.15
CA ARG A 133 -11.09 -38.51 -17.60
C ARG A 133 -12.13 -39.44 -18.22
N ASN A 134 -13.15 -38.86 -18.84
CA ASN A 134 -14.11 -39.61 -19.65
C ASN A 134 -13.60 -39.75 -21.09
N GLY A 135 -13.05 -40.92 -21.41
CA GLY A 135 -12.66 -41.29 -22.77
C GLY A 135 -11.23 -40.92 -23.20
N HIS A 136 -10.83 -41.42 -24.37
CA HIS A 136 -9.48 -41.25 -24.92
C HIS A 136 -9.32 -39.98 -25.76
N ILE A 137 -10.42 -39.32 -26.16
CA ILE A 137 -10.41 -38.16 -27.05
C ILE A 137 -10.85 -36.91 -26.27
N GLY A 138 -10.03 -35.86 -26.29
CA GLY A 138 -10.32 -34.57 -25.65
C GLY A 138 -9.17 -34.01 -24.81
N CYS A 139 -9.28 -32.74 -24.41
CA CYS A 139 -8.33 -32.09 -23.52
C CYS A 139 -8.34 -32.75 -22.13
N TRP A 140 -7.16 -32.90 -21.53
CA TRP A 140 -7.04 -33.40 -20.16
C TRP A 140 -7.84 -32.51 -19.19
N PRO A 141 -8.69 -33.10 -18.33
CA PRO A 141 -9.47 -32.34 -17.36
C PRO A 141 -8.53 -31.59 -16.41
N GLN A 142 -8.71 -30.28 -16.34
CA GLN A 142 -7.85 -29.43 -15.53
C GLN A 142 -8.28 -29.46 -14.06
N PRO A 143 -7.34 -29.56 -13.10
CA PRO A 143 -7.65 -29.45 -11.68
C PRO A 143 -8.33 -28.12 -11.36
N ARG A 144 -9.34 -28.16 -10.46
CA ARG A 144 -10.03 -26.96 -9.98
C ARG A 144 -10.47 -27.12 -8.53
N TYR A 145 -10.44 -26.04 -7.78
CA TYR A 145 -11.06 -25.96 -6.46
C TYR A 145 -12.57 -26.17 -6.59
N ARG A 146 -13.08 -27.23 -5.93
CA ARG A 146 -14.50 -27.60 -5.99
C ARG A 146 -15.36 -26.77 -5.05
N HIS A 147 -14.78 -26.37 -3.92
CA HIS A 147 -15.43 -25.48 -2.97
C HIS A 147 -15.18 -24.03 -3.38
N ARG A 148 -16.21 -23.20 -3.25
CA ARG A 148 -16.09 -21.77 -3.49
C ARG A 148 -15.11 -21.17 -2.47
N ALA A 149 -14.24 -20.27 -2.93
CA ALA A 149 -13.38 -19.50 -2.03
C ALA A 149 -14.22 -18.65 -1.06
N SER A 150 -13.81 -18.63 0.20
CA SER A 150 -14.41 -17.82 1.25
C SER A 150 -13.77 -16.43 1.26
N SER A 151 -14.49 -15.43 1.77
CA SER A 151 -13.87 -14.14 2.05
C SER A 151 -12.86 -14.27 3.19
N VAL A 152 -11.84 -13.41 3.23
CA VAL A 152 -10.85 -13.40 4.33
C VAL A 152 -11.52 -13.13 5.67
N ALA A 153 -12.59 -12.34 5.70
CA ALA A 153 -13.40 -12.16 6.90
C ALA A 153 -14.13 -13.43 7.34
N ALA A 154 -14.67 -14.22 6.39
CA ALA A 154 -15.30 -15.50 6.72
C ALA A 154 -14.27 -16.53 7.20
N LEU A 155 -13.08 -16.55 6.60
CA LEU A 155 -11.97 -17.38 7.07
C LEU A 155 -11.55 -16.96 8.49
N ALA A 156 -11.41 -15.66 8.74
CA ALA A 156 -11.06 -15.13 10.05
C ALA A 156 -12.12 -15.39 11.12
N ALA A 157 -13.40 -15.29 10.79
CA ALA A 157 -14.49 -15.62 11.70
C ALA A 157 -14.55 -17.12 12.06
N GLY A 158 -14.03 -17.98 11.18
CA GLY A 158 -13.85 -19.40 11.45
C GLY A 158 -12.63 -19.72 12.32
N LEU A 159 -11.75 -18.76 12.59
CA LEU A 159 -10.64 -18.94 13.53
C LEU A 159 -11.18 -18.89 14.96
N GLY A 160 -10.92 -19.95 15.74
CA GLY A 160 -11.21 -19.95 17.17
C GLY A 160 -10.39 -18.90 17.91
N ARG A 161 -10.82 -18.52 19.12
CA ARG A 161 -10.15 -17.48 19.92
C ARG A 161 -8.71 -17.85 20.26
N GLU A 162 -8.43 -19.14 20.39
CA GLU A 162 -7.12 -19.74 20.62
C GLU A 162 -6.11 -19.53 19.48
N ALA A 163 -6.59 -19.24 18.26
CA ALA A 163 -5.72 -18.91 17.13
C ALA A 163 -5.13 -17.49 17.23
N PHE A 164 -5.68 -16.64 18.12
CA PHE A 164 -5.24 -15.26 18.28
C PHE A 164 -4.28 -15.12 19.46
N THR A 165 -3.14 -14.49 19.23
CA THR A 165 -2.17 -14.12 20.26
C THR A 165 -2.07 -12.61 20.40
N THR A 166 -1.86 -12.13 21.62
CA THR A 166 -1.59 -10.71 21.86
C THR A 166 -0.18 -10.38 21.39
N VAL A 167 -0.06 -9.39 20.50
CA VAL A 167 1.23 -8.90 19.99
C VAL A 167 1.33 -7.41 20.29
N ALA A 168 2.45 -7.01 20.89
CA ALA A 168 2.86 -5.61 21.01
C ALA A 168 3.85 -5.27 19.89
N TRP A 169 3.73 -4.10 19.28
CA TRP A 169 4.59 -3.74 18.13
C TRP A 169 5.25 -2.36 18.25
N ARG A 170 4.77 -1.47 19.13
CA ARG A 170 5.37 -0.14 19.30
C ARG A 170 4.91 0.54 20.60
N GLN A 171 5.76 1.38 21.17
CA GLN A 171 5.35 2.36 22.18
C GLN A 171 4.63 3.57 21.54
N GLY A 172 3.35 3.75 21.89
CA GLY A 172 2.55 4.92 21.56
C GLY A 172 2.59 5.98 22.67
N THR A 173 1.92 7.11 22.45
CA THR A 173 1.84 8.20 23.46
C THR A 173 1.02 7.81 24.69
N ARG A 174 0.14 6.81 24.57
CA ARG A 174 -0.70 6.28 25.66
C ARG A 174 -0.21 4.92 26.19
N GLY A 175 1.03 4.56 25.90
CA GLY A 175 1.61 3.26 26.26
C GLY A 175 1.78 2.33 25.06
N GLU A 176 2.07 1.08 25.35
CA GLU A 176 2.38 0.07 24.34
C GLU A 176 1.15 -0.25 23.47
N LEU A 177 1.31 -0.09 22.16
CA LEU A 177 0.32 -0.51 21.17
C LEU A 177 0.36 -2.03 21.07
N ARG A 178 -0.75 -2.64 21.48
CA ARG A 178 -1.00 -4.08 21.45
C ARG A 178 -2.40 -4.39 20.98
N SER A 179 -2.58 -5.55 20.39
CA SER A 179 -3.84 -6.07 19.86
C SER A 179 -3.69 -7.60 19.70
N ARG A 180 -4.78 -8.29 19.40
CA ARG A 180 -4.75 -9.75 19.16
C ARG A 180 -4.64 -10.01 17.67
N PHE A 181 -3.73 -10.91 17.30
CA PHE A 181 -3.50 -11.26 15.91
C PHE A 181 -3.50 -12.77 15.71
N ALA A 182 -3.99 -13.19 14.55
CA ALA A 182 -3.81 -14.53 14.02
C ALA A 182 -3.07 -14.44 12.69
N ALA A 183 -2.17 -15.40 12.43
CA ALA A 183 -1.49 -15.53 11.15
C ALA A 183 -1.68 -16.97 10.65
N VAL A 184 -2.35 -17.11 9.51
CA VAL A 184 -2.65 -18.42 8.90
C VAL A 184 -2.24 -18.44 7.44
N ARG A 185 -1.89 -19.61 6.91
CA ARG A 185 -1.63 -19.77 5.47
C ARG A 185 -2.96 -19.87 4.74
N VAL A 186 -3.05 -19.19 3.60
CA VAL A 186 -4.20 -19.22 2.69
C VAL A 186 -3.73 -19.20 1.25
N ARG A 187 -4.62 -19.53 0.32
CA ARG A 187 -4.37 -19.42 -1.13
C ARG A 187 -5.30 -18.37 -1.72
N PRO A 188 -4.82 -17.14 -2.01
CA PRO A 188 -5.65 -16.10 -2.60
C PRO A 188 -6.34 -16.57 -3.88
N ALA A 189 -7.63 -16.29 -4.00
CA ALA A 189 -8.47 -16.81 -5.06
C ALA A 189 -9.13 -15.69 -5.87
N GLY A 190 -9.72 -16.05 -7.01
CA GLY A 190 -10.48 -15.15 -7.87
C GLY A 190 -9.84 -14.97 -9.25
N LYS A 191 -10.66 -14.52 -10.20
CA LYS A 191 -10.29 -14.45 -11.63
C LYS A 191 -9.01 -13.65 -11.90
N ALA A 192 -8.73 -12.61 -11.11
CA ALA A 192 -7.53 -11.79 -11.27
C ALA A 192 -6.24 -12.50 -10.83
N VAL A 193 -6.34 -13.49 -9.93
CA VAL A 193 -5.23 -14.36 -9.51
C VAL A 193 -5.12 -15.56 -10.45
N GLU A 194 -6.23 -16.26 -10.68
CA GLU A 194 -6.26 -17.54 -11.40
C GLU A 194 -5.95 -17.41 -12.89
N ARG A 195 -6.42 -16.35 -13.56
CA ARG A 195 -6.25 -16.21 -15.02
C ARG A 195 -4.77 -16.09 -15.42
N PRO A 196 -3.96 -15.18 -14.84
CA PRO A 196 -2.53 -15.10 -15.18
C PRO A 196 -1.80 -16.43 -14.96
N ILE A 197 -2.04 -17.09 -13.82
CA ILE A 197 -1.39 -18.37 -13.48
C ILE A 197 -1.74 -19.44 -14.51
N ARG A 198 -3.03 -19.59 -14.84
CA ARG A 198 -3.48 -20.56 -15.84
C ARG A 198 -2.91 -20.25 -17.23
N THR A 199 -2.84 -18.98 -17.60
CA THR A 199 -2.25 -18.57 -18.88
C THR A 199 -0.76 -18.91 -18.94
N ALA A 200 0.00 -18.62 -17.88
CA ALA A 200 1.42 -18.96 -17.78
C ALA A 200 1.66 -20.47 -17.85
N ALA A 201 0.91 -21.25 -17.07
CA ALA A 201 1.06 -22.69 -17.05
C ALA A 201 0.66 -23.37 -18.38
N SER A 202 -0.33 -22.80 -19.10
CA SER A 202 -0.68 -23.25 -20.45
C SER A 202 0.42 -22.96 -21.48
N ALA A 203 1.24 -21.92 -21.26
CA ALA A 203 2.31 -21.53 -22.18
C ALA A 203 3.60 -22.35 -21.97
N GLU A 204 3.93 -22.72 -20.73
CA GLU A 204 5.19 -23.39 -20.41
C GLU A 204 5.15 -24.92 -20.59
N GLN A 205 4.10 -25.58 -20.11
CA GLN A 205 4.08 -27.05 -19.97
C GLN A 205 2.75 -27.72 -20.34
N GLY A 206 1.70 -26.93 -20.63
CA GLY A 206 0.37 -27.45 -20.97
C GLY A 206 -0.34 -28.21 -19.84
N TRP A 207 0.33 -28.40 -18.70
CA TRP A 207 -0.16 -29.08 -17.51
C TRP A 207 0.19 -28.28 -16.26
N TRP A 208 -0.80 -28.10 -15.39
CA TRP A 208 -0.70 -27.42 -14.10
C TRP A 208 -1.45 -28.25 -13.07
N ASP A 209 -0.89 -28.39 -11.87
CA ASP A 209 -1.52 -29.10 -10.75
C ASP A 209 -2.77 -28.39 -10.21
N GLY A 210 -3.00 -27.14 -10.62
CA GLY A 210 -4.13 -26.30 -10.20
C GLY A 210 -3.95 -25.66 -8.83
N ILE A 211 -2.80 -25.85 -8.18
CA ILE A 211 -2.55 -25.36 -6.83
C ILE A 211 -2.17 -23.88 -6.90
N LEU A 212 -2.98 -23.04 -6.28
CA LEU A 212 -2.72 -21.60 -6.21
C LEU A 212 -1.56 -21.29 -5.25
N PRO A 213 -0.69 -20.31 -5.53
CA PRO A 213 0.35 -19.87 -4.60
C PRO A 213 -0.24 -19.52 -3.24
N ASP A 214 0.41 -19.95 -2.17
CA ASP A 214 -0.02 -19.65 -0.82
C ASP A 214 0.68 -18.39 -0.28
N CYS A 215 0.02 -17.76 0.69
CA CYS A 215 0.54 -16.58 1.38
C CYS A 215 0.02 -16.55 2.82
N TRP A 216 0.60 -15.70 3.64
CA TRP A 216 0.06 -15.37 4.95
C TRP A 216 -1.21 -14.55 4.80
N LEU A 217 -2.22 -14.88 5.62
CA LEU A 217 -3.31 -14.01 6.02
C LEU A 217 -3.07 -13.60 7.47
N LEU A 218 -2.71 -12.34 7.68
CA LEU A 218 -2.66 -11.73 9.01
C LEU A 218 -4.02 -11.11 9.29
N VAL A 219 -4.55 -11.38 10.48
CA VAL A 219 -5.86 -10.91 10.93
C VAL A 219 -5.66 -10.18 12.25
N GLU A 220 -6.25 -9.00 12.39
CA GLU A 220 -6.34 -8.30 13.66
C GLU A 220 -7.74 -8.41 14.25
N TRP A 221 -7.80 -8.73 15.54
CA TRP A 221 -9.02 -8.69 16.32
C TRP A 221 -8.80 -7.86 17.60
N PRO A 222 -9.15 -6.56 17.55
CA PRO A 222 -9.09 -5.68 18.72
C PRO A 222 -9.88 -6.25 19.91
N GLU A 223 -9.47 -5.94 21.14
CA GLU A 223 -10.14 -6.43 22.36
C GLU A 223 -11.58 -5.91 22.48
N ASP A 224 -11.82 -4.69 22.00
CA ASP A 224 -13.09 -3.97 22.03
C ASP A 224 -14.00 -4.26 20.83
N ALA A 225 -13.53 -5.07 19.87
CA ALA A 225 -14.29 -5.42 18.68
C ALA A 225 -15.02 -6.77 18.84
N GLU A 226 -16.26 -6.85 18.37
CA GLU A 226 -17.04 -8.10 18.36
C GLU A 226 -16.49 -9.14 17.37
N ALA A 227 -15.80 -8.67 16.32
CA ALA A 227 -15.26 -9.50 15.25
C ALA A 227 -13.93 -8.93 14.72
N PRO A 228 -13.13 -9.72 13.97
CA PRO A 228 -11.92 -9.25 13.33
C PRO A 228 -12.14 -8.07 12.38
N THR A 229 -11.28 -7.04 12.47
CA THR A 229 -11.49 -5.75 11.79
C THR A 229 -10.58 -5.53 10.61
N ASP A 230 -9.33 -5.99 10.70
CA ASP A 230 -8.29 -5.68 9.72
C ASP A 230 -7.58 -6.94 9.22
N TYR A 231 -7.19 -6.90 7.94
CA TYR A 231 -6.70 -8.05 7.20
C TYR A 231 -5.51 -7.64 6.33
N TRP A 232 -4.48 -8.47 6.27
CA TRP A 232 -3.33 -8.30 5.38
C TRP A 232 -3.00 -9.61 4.69
N LEU A 233 -2.51 -9.53 3.45
CA LEU A 233 -1.91 -10.68 2.76
C LEU A 233 -0.41 -10.49 2.67
N SER A 234 0.37 -11.56 2.78
CA SER A 234 1.83 -11.46 2.72
C SER A 234 2.51 -12.67 2.09
N ASN A 235 3.41 -12.44 1.13
CA ASN A 235 4.24 -13.49 0.52
C ASN A 235 5.54 -13.76 1.30
N LEU A 236 5.74 -13.19 2.49
CA LEU A 236 6.89 -13.52 3.32
C LEU A 236 6.98 -15.03 3.60
N SER A 237 8.20 -15.50 3.88
CA SER A 237 8.49 -16.91 4.18
C SER A 237 7.52 -17.49 5.22
N LYS A 238 7.20 -18.78 5.08
CA LYS A 238 6.41 -19.55 6.06
C LYS A 238 7.06 -19.63 7.45
N ASP A 239 8.34 -19.31 7.56
CA ASP A 239 9.08 -19.30 8.82
C ASP A 239 9.07 -17.91 9.50
N THR A 240 8.38 -16.93 8.91
CA THR A 240 8.28 -15.57 9.44
C THR A 240 7.47 -15.55 10.73
N ALA A 241 8.05 -15.00 11.80
CA ALA A 241 7.36 -14.84 13.06
C ALA A 241 6.17 -13.86 12.92
N ILE A 242 5.08 -14.14 13.64
CA ILE A 242 3.90 -13.26 13.65
C ILE A 242 4.24 -11.82 14.07
N ALA A 243 5.19 -11.66 15.00
CA ALA A 243 5.64 -10.34 15.44
C ALA A 243 6.23 -9.51 14.28
N ASP A 244 6.95 -10.13 13.34
CA ASP A 244 7.48 -9.45 12.16
C ASP A 244 6.37 -9.09 11.18
N LEU A 245 5.40 -9.98 10.96
CA LEU A 245 4.23 -9.68 10.13
C LEU A 245 3.45 -8.47 10.69
N VAL A 246 3.20 -8.46 12.00
CA VAL A 246 2.52 -7.34 12.67
C VAL A 246 3.35 -6.06 12.57
N ARG A 247 4.66 -6.12 12.82
CA ARG A 247 5.55 -4.95 12.73
C ARG A 247 5.50 -4.32 11.34
N LEU A 248 5.59 -5.14 10.28
CA LEU A 248 5.49 -4.66 8.90
C LEU A 248 4.09 -4.12 8.58
N ALA A 249 3.02 -4.85 8.93
CA ALA A 249 1.64 -4.43 8.72
C ALA A 249 1.32 -3.07 9.38
N LYS A 250 1.88 -2.82 10.56
CA LYS A 250 1.63 -1.63 11.37
C LYS A 250 2.57 -0.46 11.06
N VAL A 251 3.63 -0.65 10.26
CA VAL A 251 4.55 0.44 9.89
C VAL A 251 3.83 1.55 9.10
N ARG A 252 2.72 1.22 8.42
CA ARG A 252 1.88 2.16 7.64
C ARG A 252 1.43 3.39 8.44
N TRP A 253 1.22 3.27 9.74
CA TRP A 253 0.82 4.40 10.59
C TRP A 253 1.85 5.54 10.60
N ARG A 254 3.14 5.25 10.35
CA ARG A 254 4.17 6.30 10.22
C ARG A 254 3.88 7.23 9.05
N ILE A 255 3.38 6.70 7.95
CA ILE A 255 3.08 7.49 6.75
C ILE A 255 1.84 8.35 6.96
N GLU A 256 0.82 7.84 7.67
CA GLU A 256 -0.33 8.67 8.05
C GLU A 256 0.10 9.85 8.95
N HIS A 257 1.14 9.66 9.76
CA HIS A 257 1.78 10.75 10.51
C HIS A 257 2.54 11.70 9.59
N ASP A 258 3.41 11.18 8.71
CA ASP A 258 4.18 11.99 7.75
C ASP A 258 3.26 12.79 6.82
N TYR A 259 2.13 12.24 6.37
CA TYR A 259 1.16 12.97 5.57
C TYR A 259 0.52 14.13 6.30
N ARG A 260 0.32 14.01 7.62
CA ARG A 260 -0.15 15.14 8.42
C ARG A 260 0.90 16.23 8.47
N GLU A 261 2.17 15.87 8.64
CA GLU A 261 3.29 16.81 8.64
C GLU A 261 3.50 17.46 7.26
N LEU A 262 3.56 16.65 6.19
CA LEU A 262 3.69 17.11 4.80
C LEU A 262 2.59 18.11 4.45
N LYS A 263 1.33 17.83 4.83
CA LYS A 263 0.20 18.72 4.57
C LYS A 263 0.26 19.98 5.43
N HIS A 264 0.17 19.83 6.76
CA HIS A 264 -0.01 20.97 7.66
C HIS A 264 1.28 21.75 7.94
N GLY A 265 2.41 21.06 8.06
CA GLY A 265 3.70 21.66 8.40
C GLY A 265 4.48 22.13 7.18
N LEU A 266 4.43 21.39 6.08
CA LEU A 266 5.28 21.65 4.90
C LEU A 266 4.52 22.13 3.66
N GLY A 267 3.20 22.25 3.74
CA GLY A 267 2.38 22.83 2.68
C GLY A 267 2.26 21.96 1.43
N LEU A 268 2.27 20.63 1.56
CA LEU A 268 2.00 19.71 0.44
C LEU A 268 0.69 20.06 -0.28
N ASP A 269 -0.31 20.54 0.46
CA ASP A 269 -1.60 20.97 -0.08
C ASP A 269 -1.70 22.48 -0.36
N HIS A 270 -0.61 23.25 -0.23
CA HIS A 270 -0.55 24.70 -0.50
C HIS A 270 -0.20 25.06 -1.96
N PHE A 271 0.06 24.08 -2.84
CA PHE A 271 0.43 24.35 -4.24
C PHE A 271 -0.63 25.12 -5.07
N GLU A 272 -0.45 26.40 -5.35
CA GLU A 272 -1.45 27.15 -6.15
C GLU A 272 -1.22 27.13 -7.67
N GLY A 273 -0.17 26.45 -8.11
CA GLY A 273 0.20 26.36 -9.52
C GLY A 273 -0.78 25.57 -10.38
N ARG A 274 -0.57 25.70 -11.69
CA ARG A 274 -1.46 25.13 -12.71
C ARG A 274 -0.79 24.15 -13.66
N SER A 275 0.55 24.12 -13.70
CA SER A 275 1.31 23.30 -14.63
C SER A 275 1.74 21.96 -14.02
N TRP A 276 1.92 20.97 -14.89
CA TRP A 276 2.48 19.67 -14.56
C TRP A 276 3.85 19.79 -13.91
N SER A 277 4.77 20.55 -14.52
CA SER A 277 6.11 20.78 -13.97
C SER A 277 6.09 21.52 -12.64
N GLY A 278 5.24 22.54 -12.51
CA GLY A 278 5.09 23.29 -11.26
C GLY A 278 4.65 22.40 -10.10
N TRP A 279 3.74 21.45 -10.36
CA TRP A 279 3.32 20.48 -9.35
C TRP A 279 4.49 19.60 -8.90
N HIS A 280 5.29 19.10 -9.85
CA HIS A 280 6.45 18.25 -9.55
C HIS A 280 7.55 19.02 -8.80
N HIS A 281 7.80 20.28 -9.15
CA HIS A 281 8.74 21.13 -8.42
C HIS A 281 8.28 21.34 -6.96
N HIS A 282 7.00 21.62 -6.75
CA HIS A 282 6.44 21.81 -5.42
C HIS A 282 6.62 20.59 -4.53
N VAL A 283 6.18 19.41 -4.99
CA VAL A 283 6.30 18.18 -4.18
C VAL A 283 7.76 17.78 -3.94
N THR A 284 8.67 18.14 -4.85
CA THR A 284 10.12 17.92 -4.67
C THR A 284 10.65 18.79 -3.54
N LEU A 285 10.31 20.08 -3.50
CA LEU A 285 10.73 20.99 -2.41
C LEU A 285 10.14 20.56 -1.05
N VAL A 286 8.87 20.17 -1.03
CA VAL A 286 8.21 19.64 0.18
C VAL A 286 8.91 18.37 0.67
N THR A 287 9.28 17.47 -0.25
CA THR A 287 10.01 16.24 0.08
C THR A 287 11.40 16.55 0.62
N ALA A 288 12.14 17.48 0.02
CA ALA A 288 13.46 17.90 0.51
C ALA A 288 13.39 18.51 1.92
N ALA A 289 12.39 19.35 2.19
CA ALA A 289 12.16 19.89 3.53
C ALA A 289 11.83 18.78 4.55
N HIS A 290 10.99 17.81 4.18
CA HIS A 290 10.68 16.67 5.02
C HIS A 290 11.91 15.82 5.35
N ALA A 291 12.74 15.53 4.34
CA ALA A 291 13.99 14.79 4.52
C ALA A 291 14.93 15.53 5.49
N PHE A 292 15.09 16.85 5.32
CA PHE A 292 15.89 17.67 6.23
C PHE A 292 15.39 17.59 7.68
N LEU A 293 14.08 17.74 7.91
CA LEU A 293 13.51 17.65 9.26
C LEU A 293 13.60 16.25 9.87
N THR A 294 13.56 15.21 9.02
CA THR A 294 13.75 13.82 9.44
C THR A 294 15.19 13.60 9.91
N GLU A 295 16.17 14.09 9.15
CA GLU A 295 17.59 14.06 9.51
C GLU A 295 17.87 14.81 10.83
N GLN A 296 17.30 16.01 11.01
CA GLN A 296 17.46 16.76 12.27
C GLN A 296 16.86 16.05 13.48
N ARG A 297 15.82 15.23 13.30
CA ARG A 297 15.23 14.39 14.36
C ARG A 297 16.09 13.19 14.71
N LEU A 298 16.72 12.57 13.70
CA LEU A 298 17.60 11.41 13.90
C LEU A 298 18.95 11.81 14.49
N THR A 299 19.47 12.98 14.12
CA THR A 299 20.76 13.50 14.58
C THR A 299 20.61 14.96 15.05
N PRO A 300 20.03 15.19 16.25
CA PRO A 300 19.80 16.54 16.74
C PRO A 300 21.13 17.24 17.06
N LYS A 301 21.35 18.43 16.48
CA LYS A 301 22.56 19.25 16.73
C LYS A 301 22.61 19.86 18.14
N ALA A 302 21.46 19.99 18.80
CA ALA A 302 21.34 20.41 20.19
C ALA A 302 20.26 19.55 20.86
N PRO A 303 20.39 19.23 22.16
CA PRO A 303 19.31 18.62 22.91
C PRO A 303 18.09 19.53 22.83
N ALA A 304 16.94 18.99 22.45
CA ALA A 304 15.70 19.75 22.53
C ALA A 304 15.52 20.23 23.99
N PRO A 305 15.19 21.51 24.24
CA PRO A 305 14.87 21.95 25.59
C PRO A 305 13.76 21.05 26.14
N GLY A 306 13.96 20.53 27.35
CA GLY A 306 13.10 19.53 27.97
C GLY A 306 11.67 20.03 28.13
N SER A 307 10.87 19.89 27.08
CA SER A 307 9.43 20.04 27.15
C SER A 307 8.87 18.82 27.87
N LEU A 308 8.11 19.06 28.93
CA LEU A 308 7.38 18.04 29.69
C LEU A 308 6.37 17.26 28.80
N SER A 309 6.15 17.68 27.55
CA SER A 309 5.28 17.02 26.58
C SER A 309 6.01 16.01 25.67
N THR A 310 7.35 15.97 25.68
CA THR A 310 8.18 15.06 24.85
C THR A 310 9.09 14.17 25.69
N ARG A 311 8.55 13.47 26.69
CA ARG A 311 9.13 12.17 27.08
C ARG A 311 8.81 11.14 25.99
N SER A 312 9.45 11.25 24.83
CA SER A 312 9.54 10.16 23.87
C SER A 312 10.96 9.61 23.90
N SER A 313 11.04 8.29 24.11
CA SER A 313 12.15 7.39 23.81
C SER A 313 13.47 7.64 24.56
N THR A 314 13.54 7.09 25.77
CA THR A 314 14.79 6.45 26.20
C THR A 314 15.00 5.21 25.33
N PRO A 315 16.16 5.00 24.69
CA PRO A 315 16.46 3.73 24.07
C PRO A 315 16.63 2.69 25.18
N SER A 316 15.79 1.65 25.18
CA SER A 316 16.04 0.46 25.99
C SER A 316 17.36 -0.14 25.55
N LYS A 317 18.35 -0.14 26.47
CA LYS A 317 19.59 -0.89 26.30
C LYS A 317 19.27 -2.38 26.34
N THR A 318 18.91 -2.95 25.21
CA THR A 318 19.04 -4.38 25.00
C THR A 318 20.29 -4.58 24.16
N SER A 319 21.33 -5.15 24.78
CA SER A 319 22.53 -5.59 24.10
C SER A 319 22.15 -6.48 22.91
N CYS A 320 22.44 -6.02 21.69
CA CYS A 320 22.35 -6.85 20.50
C CYS A 320 23.60 -6.68 19.65
N SER A 321 24.14 -7.84 19.30
CA SER A 321 25.32 -8.14 18.49
C SER A 321 25.34 -7.38 17.15
N PRO A 322 26.51 -7.11 16.55
CA PRO A 322 26.62 -6.39 15.28
C PRO A 322 26.27 -7.31 14.10
N ASP A 323 24.99 -7.65 13.93
CA ASP A 323 24.46 -8.20 12.67
C ASP A 323 22.96 -7.90 12.51
N SER A 324 22.62 -6.60 12.45
CA SER A 324 21.24 -6.15 12.18
C SER A 324 21.20 -5.38 10.88
N ARG A 325 20.89 -6.06 9.77
CA ARG A 325 20.55 -5.44 8.49
C ARG A 325 19.32 -4.54 8.68
N GLN A 326 19.51 -3.23 8.64
CA GLN A 326 18.42 -2.25 8.63
C GLN A 326 17.54 -2.48 7.39
N ARG A 327 16.35 -3.07 7.58
CA ARG A 327 15.40 -3.32 6.48
C ARG A 327 14.65 -2.03 6.15
N ARG A 328 14.88 -1.49 4.94
CA ARG A 328 14.20 -0.30 4.40
C ARG A 328 12.88 -0.69 3.75
N LEU A 329 11.73 -0.33 4.31
CA LEU A 329 10.44 -0.61 3.68
C LEU A 329 10.07 0.46 2.66
N ILE A 330 9.44 0.07 1.55
CA ILE A 330 8.84 1.02 0.60
C ILE A 330 7.32 0.91 0.64
N MET A 331 6.67 2.06 0.64
CA MET A 331 5.27 2.15 0.98
C MET A 331 4.45 2.99 0.02
N PHE A 332 3.23 2.54 -0.31
CA PHE A 332 2.33 3.25 -1.23
C PHE A 332 1.16 3.92 -0.51
N GLU A 333 0.90 5.19 -0.84
CA GLU A 333 -0.31 5.89 -0.45
C GLU A 333 -0.80 6.84 -1.57
N ALA A 334 -2.13 6.98 -1.68
CA ALA A 334 -2.76 7.94 -2.59
C ALA A 334 -3.07 9.26 -1.87
N ALA A 335 -2.24 10.29 -2.07
CA ALA A 335 -2.52 11.64 -1.58
C ALA A 335 -3.64 12.29 -2.40
N THR A 336 -4.66 12.86 -1.75
CA THR A 336 -5.73 13.61 -2.45
C THR A 336 -5.82 15.06 -1.96
N ARG A 337 -6.10 16.01 -2.87
CA ARG A 337 -6.00 17.46 -2.61
C ARG A 337 -7.22 18.30 -3.05
N ARG A 338 -7.59 19.33 -2.29
CA ARG A 338 -8.75 20.24 -2.45
C ARG A 338 -8.56 21.38 -3.48
N ARG A 339 -9.69 21.95 -3.99
CA ARG A 339 -9.88 23.40 -4.18
C ARG A 339 -11.23 23.88 -3.61
N ARG A 340 -11.27 25.05 -2.94
CA ARG A 340 -12.50 25.85 -2.76
C ARG A 340 -12.79 26.52 -4.11
N MET A 341 -13.99 26.35 -4.65
CA MET A 341 -14.47 27.23 -5.73
C MET A 341 -14.86 28.56 -5.09
N ALA A 342 -14.14 29.63 -5.39
CA ALA A 342 -14.67 30.98 -5.24
C ALA A 342 -15.59 31.23 -6.42
N ALA A 343 -16.88 31.45 -6.15
CA ALA A 343 -17.81 31.95 -7.15
C ALA A 343 -17.46 33.41 -7.43
N SER A 344 -16.89 33.69 -8.60
CA SER A 344 -16.82 35.05 -9.13
C SER A 344 -18.15 35.34 -9.84
N LEU A 345 -19.09 35.98 -9.13
CA LEU A 345 -20.15 36.74 -9.79
C LEU A 345 -19.68 38.18 -9.90
N SER A 346 -19.22 38.51 -11.11
CA SER A 346 -19.20 39.88 -11.61
C SER A 346 -20.64 40.35 -11.78
N ARG A 347 -20.97 41.53 -11.25
CA ARG A 347 -21.82 42.53 -11.91
C ARG A 347 -21.64 43.89 -11.22
N ALA A 348 -20.91 44.78 -11.86
CA ALA A 348 -21.11 46.21 -11.77
C ALA A 348 -21.95 46.68 -12.96
N SER A 349 -22.60 47.83 -12.78
CA SER A 349 -23.32 48.68 -13.75
C SER A 349 -24.65 48.17 -14.32
N GLY A 350 -25.71 48.64 -13.69
CA GLY A 350 -26.97 49.11 -14.26
C GLY A 350 -27.42 50.29 -13.43
#